data_AF-A0A924P377-F1
#
_entry.id   AF-A0A924P377-F1
#
_cell.length_a   1.000
_cell.length_b   1.000
_cell.length_c   1.000
_cell.angle_alpha   90.00
_cell.angle_beta   90.00
_cell.angle_gamma   90.00
#
_symmetry.space_group_name_H-M   'P 1'
#
loop_
_entity.id
_entity.type
_entity.pdbx_description
1 polymer ?
#
loop_
_entity_poly.entity_id
_entity_poly.type
_entity_poly.pdbx_seq_one_letter_code
_entity_poly.pdbx_strand_id
1 'polypeptide(L)'
;MKKYSTTPEIVLGNIPKGQIPELEVSYKTTSKQFLGRVSSSKDSADFIRGLFNEGEIELQEQFIVLYLNQANKIIGYYKHSKGSINATVADIRIVLATALKSLATGMVVSHNHPSGNLQPSAADRVLTDNLRQSAALMNIKLLDHVIITKDGQTSFADEGLLGIKTYDQHAAFVQKVTEALEQKTKHNKLSLEKLANTFGITDKTEVKELTELAIVQTARILAHCAGSVRERFDKIVELYHAQVNLSHRTSQSILLQQYSTPAPIGYLAGIFCEVDKLKEKGGYAFEPSAGNGLLTIAGEPERFYVNELDNFRNQNLKTQGFANVWNRDATQAFFDVQGNFNAVITNPPFGTAEKKVMYDTYSIKPLEHVMALRALDCMARDGKAAIIIGGHTHWDDKGRIQAGKNRIFFNYLYSRYHVCDVININGAKLYSRQGTSFDVRL
;
A
#
# COMPACT_ATOMS: atom_id res chain seq x y z
N MET A 1 -29.67 -9.31 -24.92
CA MET A 1 -29.96 -8.59 -23.66
C MET A 1 -31.09 -9.31 -22.94
N LYS A 2 -30.85 -9.85 -21.73
CA LYS A 2 -31.94 -10.36 -20.87
C LYS A 2 -32.79 -9.16 -20.46
N LYS A 3 -34.08 -9.15 -20.82
CA LYS A 3 -35.04 -8.15 -20.34
C LYS A 3 -35.23 -8.37 -18.83
N TYR A 4 -34.71 -7.47 -18.01
CA TYR A 4 -35.05 -7.43 -16.59
C TYR A 4 -36.52 -7.04 -16.46
N SER A 5 -37.26 -7.75 -15.61
CA SER A 5 -38.64 -7.41 -15.27
C SER A 5 -38.66 -6.02 -14.64
N THR A 6 -39.46 -5.10 -15.18
CA THR A 6 -39.68 -3.76 -14.62
C THR A 6 -40.72 -3.77 -13.50
N THR A 7 -41.36 -4.91 -13.24
CA THR A 7 -42.24 -5.10 -12.09
C THR A 7 -41.36 -5.30 -10.85
N PRO A 8 -41.43 -4.42 -9.84
CA PRO A 8 -40.73 -4.67 -8.57
C PRO A 8 -41.21 -6.00 -7.97
N GLU A 9 -40.30 -6.85 -7.52
CA GLU A 9 -40.63 -8.08 -6.76
C GLU A 9 -41.32 -7.76 -5.42
N ILE A 10 -41.30 -6.50 -5.00
CA ILE A 10 -42.02 -5.99 -3.83
C ILE A 10 -43.46 -5.68 -4.25
N VAL A 11 -44.32 -6.67 -4.08
CA VAL A 11 -45.76 -6.47 -4.11
C VAL A 11 -46.19 -6.12 -2.68
N LEU A 12 -46.57 -4.87 -2.41
CA LEU A 12 -47.57 -4.65 -1.39
C LEU A 12 -48.83 -5.34 -1.93
N GLY A 13 -48.99 -6.63 -1.63
CA GLY A 13 -50.24 -7.32 -1.88
C GLY A 13 -51.36 -6.60 -1.12
N ASN A 14 -52.60 -7.07 -1.26
CA ASN A 14 -53.75 -6.62 -0.46
C ASN A 14 -53.60 -7.00 1.04
N ILE A 15 -52.42 -6.80 1.63
CA ILE A 15 -52.13 -6.95 3.05
C ILE A 15 -52.74 -5.72 3.72
N PRO A 16 -53.81 -5.87 4.53
CA PRO A 16 -54.41 -4.76 5.25
C PRO A 16 -53.34 -4.06 6.09
N LYS A 17 -53.41 -2.72 6.21
CA LYS A 17 -52.40 -1.88 6.88
C LYS A 17 -52.01 -2.36 8.30
N GLY A 18 -52.88 -3.10 8.99
CA GLY A 18 -52.62 -3.71 10.31
C GLY A 18 -51.95 -5.09 10.32
N GLN A 19 -51.61 -5.66 9.17
CA GLN A 19 -50.87 -6.94 9.06
C GLN A 19 -49.39 -6.75 8.66
N ILE A 20 -48.96 -5.51 8.44
CA ILE A 20 -47.54 -5.17 8.27
C ILE A 20 -46.95 -5.01 9.68
N PRO A 21 -45.91 -5.78 10.05
CA PRO A 21 -45.27 -5.60 11.35
C PRO A 21 -44.65 -4.20 11.46
N GLU A 22 -45.13 -3.39 12.41
CA GLU A 22 -44.42 -2.19 12.84
C GLU A 22 -43.35 -2.59 13.85
N LEU A 23 -42.12 -2.11 13.63
CA LEU A 23 -41.03 -2.30 14.58
C LEU A 23 -41.01 -1.13 15.56
N GLU A 24 -41.43 -1.38 16.80
CA GLU A 24 -41.30 -0.40 17.89
C GLU A 24 -39.96 -0.57 18.60
N VAL A 25 -39.22 0.53 18.77
CA VAL A 25 -37.99 0.57 19.58
C VAL A 25 -38.25 1.49 20.77
N SER A 26 -38.30 0.94 21.98
CA SER A 26 -38.42 1.72 23.21
C SER A 26 -37.19 1.53 24.11
N TYR A 27 -36.71 2.63 24.68
CA TYR A 27 -35.62 2.66 25.64
C TYR A 27 -36.10 3.37 26.91
N LYS A 28 -35.99 2.71 28.06
CA LYS A 28 -36.35 3.27 29.37
C LYS A 28 -35.17 3.15 30.32
N THR A 29 -34.67 4.27 30.83
CA THR A 29 -33.68 4.30 31.91
C THR A 29 -34.36 3.90 33.22
N THR A 30 -34.31 2.63 33.59
CA THR A 30 -35.02 2.09 34.76
C THR A 30 -34.36 2.43 36.10
N SER A 31 -33.07 2.76 36.14
CA SER A 31 -32.38 3.04 37.39
C SER A 31 -32.46 4.51 37.78
N LYS A 32 -33.09 4.81 38.92
CA LYS A 32 -32.92 6.10 39.63
C LYS A 32 -31.50 6.26 40.20
N GLN A 33 -30.65 5.24 40.11
CA GLN A 33 -29.26 5.26 40.57
C GLN A 33 -28.35 5.86 39.50
N PHE A 34 -27.52 6.80 39.95
CA PHE A 34 -26.44 7.35 39.16
C PHE A 34 -25.31 6.31 39.04
N LEU A 35 -25.02 5.86 37.82
CA LEU A 35 -23.99 4.86 37.54
C LEU A 35 -22.57 5.45 37.46
N GLY A 36 -22.42 6.76 37.62
CA GLY A 36 -21.14 7.45 37.50
C GLY A 36 -20.97 8.20 36.18
N ARG A 37 -19.86 8.94 36.09
CA ARG A 37 -19.39 9.67 34.91
C ARG A 37 -17.97 9.24 34.63
N VAL A 38 -17.66 8.98 33.37
CA VAL A 38 -16.29 8.69 32.93
C VAL A 38 -15.56 10.02 32.67
N SER A 39 -14.50 10.27 33.44
CA SER A 39 -13.62 11.45 33.31
C SER A 39 -12.17 11.09 33.01
N SER A 40 -11.78 9.84 33.25
CA SER A 40 -10.45 9.28 32.95
C SER A 40 -10.54 7.83 32.49
N SER A 41 -9.46 7.33 31.89
CA SER A 41 -9.30 5.91 31.55
C SER A 41 -9.42 4.99 32.78
N LYS A 42 -8.96 5.47 33.93
CA LYS A 42 -9.08 4.79 35.22
C LYS A 42 -10.54 4.59 35.63
N ASP A 43 -11.39 5.61 35.48
CA ASP A 43 -12.81 5.50 35.82
C ASP A 43 -13.49 4.38 35.02
N SER A 44 -13.22 4.32 33.72
CA SER A 44 -13.75 3.25 32.86
C SER A 44 -13.17 1.89 33.24
N ALA A 45 -11.87 1.80 33.48
CA ALA A 45 -11.22 0.53 33.84
C ALA A 45 -11.75 -0.01 35.17
N ASP A 46 -11.88 0.84 36.19
CA ASP A 46 -12.36 0.46 37.52
C ASP A 46 -13.84 0.05 37.48
N PHE A 47 -14.69 0.80 36.75
CA PHE A 47 -16.09 0.42 36.54
C PHE A 47 -16.20 -0.95 35.86
N ILE A 48 -15.46 -1.16 34.77
CA ILE A 48 -15.52 -2.41 33.99
C ILE A 48 -14.94 -3.58 34.78
N ARG A 49 -13.85 -3.38 35.54
CA ARG A 49 -13.27 -4.41 36.40
C ARG A 49 -14.28 -4.90 37.45
N GLY A 50 -15.10 -3.99 37.98
CA GLY A 50 -16.21 -4.33 38.88
C GLY A 50 -17.34 -5.17 38.25
N LEU A 51 -17.36 -5.35 36.92
CA LEU A 51 -18.36 -6.18 36.23
C LEU A 51 -17.94 -7.65 36.10
N PHE A 52 -16.68 -7.98 36.40
CA PHE A 52 -16.20 -9.36 36.42
C PHE A 52 -16.55 -10.02 37.75
N ASN A 53 -17.01 -11.28 37.68
CA ASN A 53 -17.14 -12.10 38.88
C ASN A 53 -15.75 -12.53 39.39
N GLU A 54 -15.70 -12.99 40.64
CA GLU A 54 -14.46 -13.50 41.25
C GLU A 54 -13.83 -14.62 40.39
N GLY A 55 -12.54 -14.46 40.04
CA GLY A 55 -11.81 -15.39 39.17
C GLY A 55 -12.16 -15.33 37.68
N GLU A 56 -13.13 -14.51 37.25
CA GLU A 56 -13.58 -14.47 35.85
C GLU A 56 -12.55 -13.82 34.90
N ILE A 57 -11.83 -12.81 35.39
CA ILE A 57 -10.91 -11.98 34.58
C ILE A 57 -9.65 -12.73 34.11
N GLU A 58 -9.21 -13.75 34.85
CA GLU A 58 -8.05 -14.60 34.49
C GLU A 58 -8.48 -15.88 33.78
N LEU A 59 -9.78 -16.16 33.69
CA LEU A 59 -10.30 -17.42 33.14
C LEU A 59 -10.39 -17.39 31.61
N GLN A 60 -10.98 -16.32 31.07
CA GLN A 60 -11.19 -16.18 29.63
C GLN A 60 -11.37 -14.70 29.25
N GLU A 61 -11.03 -14.38 28.01
CA GLU A 61 -11.20 -13.05 27.44
C GLU A 61 -12.69 -12.72 27.24
N GLN A 62 -13.08 -11.50 27.59
CA GLN A 62 -14.44 -10.96 27.45
C GLN A 62 -14.39 -9.57 26.86
N PHE A 63 -15.25 -9.32 25.88
CA PHE A 63 -15.40 -7.98 25.30
C PHE A 63 -16.59 -7.28 25.96
N ILE A 64 -16.33 -6.15 26.63
CA ILE A 64 -17.34 -5.39 27.36
C ILE A 64 -17.40 -3.97 26.80
N VAL A 65 -18.61 -3.50 26.52
CA VAL A 65 -18.88 -2.15 26.04
C VAL A 65 -19.62 -1.36 27.11
N LEU A 66 -19.13 -0.16 27.42
CA LEU A 66 -19.75 0.81 28.30
C LEU A 66 -20.34 1.95 27.46
N TYR A 67 -21.66 2.14 27.52
CA TYR A 67 -22.36 3.17 26.75
C TYR A 67 -22.55 4.44 27.57
N LEU A 68 -22.34 5.59 26.92
CA LEU A 68 -22.27 6.90 27.54
C LEU A 68 -23.20 7.90 26.84
N ASN A 69 -23.75 8.83 27.61
CA ASN A 69 -24.48 9.97 27.08
C ASN A 69 -23.54 11.16 26.80
N GLN A 70 -24.09 12.28 26.35
CA GLN A 70 -23.31 13.43 25.90
C GLN A 70 -22.46 14.07 27.01
N ALA A 71 -22.85 13.88 28.27
CA ALA A 71 -22.11 14.32 29.44
C ALA A 71 -21.10 13.28 29.95
N ASN A 72 -20.85 12.21 29.19
CA ASN A 72 -20.07 11.02 29.57
C ASN A 72 -20.62 10.30 30.81
N LYS A 73 -21.92 10.42 31.10
CA LYS A 73 -22.55 9.63 32.15
C LYS A 73 -22.85 8.25 31.63
N ILE A 74 -22.65 7.25 32.48
CA ILE A 74 -22.89 5.85 32.14
C ILE A 74 -24.39 5.61 31.96
N ILE A 75 -24.75 5.17 30.76
CA ILE A 75 -26.11 4.73 30.39
C ILE A 75 -26.30 3.28 30.80
N GLY A 76 -25.28 2.45 30.59
CA GLY A 76 -25.26 1.03 30.89
C GLY A 76 -24.08 0.33 30.23
N TYR A 77 -23.97 -0.98 30.42
CA TYR A 77 -22.93 -1.80 29.82
C TYR A 77 -23.52 -3.01 29.08
N TYR A 78 -22.74 -3.58 28.15
CA TYR A 78 -23.07 -4.79 27.43
C TYR A 78 -21.86 -5.72 27.38
N LYS A 79 -21.99 -6.92 27.94
CA LYS A 79 -21.02 -8.00 27.74
C LYS A 79 -21.28 -8.62 26.36
N HIS A 80 -20.52 -8.20 25.36
CA HIS A 80 -20.74 -8.56 23.96
C HIS A 80 -20.38 -10.02 23.67
N SER A 81 -19.20 -10.43 24.08
CA SER A 81 -18.73 -11.80 23.85
C SER A 81 -17.88 -12.30 24.99
N LYS A 82 -17.96 -13.61 25.24
CA LYS A 82 -16.97 -14.38 25.99
C LYS A 82 -16.21 -15.23 24.97
N GLY A 83 -14.90 -15.06 24.89
CA GLY A 83 -14.05 -15.66 23.87
C GLY A 83 -13.77 -17.13 24.11
N SER A 84 -13.13 -17.77 23.14
CA SER A 84 -12.40 -19.03 23.39
C SER A 84 -11.01 -18.72 23.97
N ILE A 85 -10.23 -19.75 24.31
CA ILE A 85 -8.87 -19.64 24.85
C ILE A 85 -7.95 -18.75 23.97
N ASN A 86 -8.25 -18.55 22.67
CA ASN A 86 -7.34 -17.95 21.70
C ASN A 86 -7.72 -16.56 21.14
N ALA A 87 -8.91 -15.99 21.41
CA ALA A 87 -9.31 -14.59 21.12
C ALA A 87 -10.83 -14.36 21.29
N THR A 88 -11.26 -13.12 21.54
CA THR A 88 -12.65 -12.67 21.32
C THR A 88 -12.88 -12.10 19.91
N VAL A 89 -13.99 -12.50 19.26
CA VAL A 89 -14.47 -11.85 18.03
C VAL A 89 -15.59 -10.88 18.40
N ALA A 90 -15.30 -9.57 18.39
CA ALA A 90 -16.30 -8.54 18.60
C ALA A 90 -17.01 -8.18 17.28
N ASP A 91 -18.33 -8.36 17.22
CA ASP A 91 -19.14 -7.97 16.05
C ASP A 91 -19.56 -6.51 16.21
N ILE A 92 -18.89 -5.64 15.44
CA ILE A 92 -19.12 -4.19 15.42
C ILE A 92 -20.59 -3.85 15.17
N ARG A 93 -21.32 -4.63 14.36
CA ARG A 93 -22.73 -4.35 14.05
C ARG A 93 -23.61 -4.50 15.28
N ILE A 94 -23.35 -5.49 16.13
CA ILE A 94 -24.11 -5.71 17.37
C ILE A 94 -23.78 -4.61 18.39
N VAL A 95 -22.50 -4.24 18.52
CA VAL A 95 -22.06 -3.13 19.37
C VAL A 95 -22.75 -1.83 18.98
N LEU A 96 -22.72 -1.48 17.69
CA LEU A 96 -23.37 -0.27 17.18
C LEU A 96 -24.89 -0.33 17.26
N ALA A 97 -25.51 -1.48 16.98
CA ALA A 97 -26.96 -1.63 17.14
C ALA A 97 -27.40 -1.42 18.58
N THR A 98 -26.61 -1.87 19.56
CA THR A 98 -26.86 -1.65 20.98
C THR A 98 -26.67 -0.18 21.36
N ALA A 99 -25.63 0.48 20.83
CA ALA A 99 -25.43 1.91 21.01
C ALA A 99 -26.62 2.73 20.49
N LEU A 100 -27.08 2.43 19.28
CA LEU A 100 -28.22 3.10 18.65
C LEU A 100 -29.52 2.88 19.44
N LYS A 101 -29.80 1.64 19.86
CA LYS A 101 -30.99 1.30 20.66
C LYS A 101 -30.98 1.93 22.05
N SER A 102 -29.80 2.21 22.59
CA SER A 102 -29.63 2.88 23.90
C SER A 102 -29.49 4.39 23.80
N LEU A 103 -29.57 4.96 22.59
CA LEU A 103 -29.35 6.38 22.31
C LEU A 103 -28.01 6.90 22.87
N ALA A 104 -27.00 6.03 22.88
CA ALA A 104 -25.67 6.38 23.32
C ALA A 104 -25.01 7.35 22.35
N THR A 105 -24.40 8.42 22.88
CA THR A 105 -23.61 9.38 22.08
C THR A 105 -22.12 9.09 22.17
N GLY A 106 -21.72 8.24 23.11
CA GLY A 106 -20.35 7.78 23.29
C GLY A 106 -20.29 6.35 23.79
N MET A 107 -19.14 5.71 23.62
CA MET A 107 -18.85 4.40 24.17
C MET A 107 -17.39 4.28 24.58
N VAL A 108 -17.12 3.44 25.57
CA VAL A 108 -15.80 2.87 25.86
C VAL A 108 -15.90 1.37 25.64
N VAL A 109 -14.94 0.79 24.92
CA VAL A 109 -14.85 -0.68 24.78
C VAL A 109 -13.69 -1.21 25.60
N SER A 110 -13.75 -2.49 25.93
CA SER A 110 -12.70 -3.16 26.67
C SER A 110 -12.65 -4.64 26.36
N HIS A 111 -11.47 -5.21 26.54
CA HIS A 111 -11.31 -6.64 26.73
C HIS A 111 -10.28 -6.91 27.82
N ASN A 112 -10.38 -8.07 28.46
CA ASN A 112 -9.38 -8.51 29.43
C ASN A 112 -8.36 -9.45 28.79
N HIS A 113 -7.09 -9.36 29.20
CA HIS A 113 -6.08 -10.36 28.84
C HIS A 113 -5.86 -11.32 30.02
N PRO A 114 -6.34 -12.58 29.95
CA PRO A 114 -6.06 -13.59 30.97
C PRO A 114 -4.57 -13.83 31.20
N SER A 115 -3.74 -13.60 30.18
CA SER A 115 -2.28 -13.74 30.22
C SER A 115 -1.57 -12.68 31.08
N GLY A 116 -2.27 -11.61 31.47
CA GLY A 116 -1.67 -10.47 32.17
C GLY A 116 -0.89 -9.49 31.29
N ASN A 117 -0.76 -9.75 29.98
CA ASN A 117 -0.07 -8.84 29.08
C ASN A 117 -0.91 -7.57 28.85
N LEU A 118 -0.30 -6.41 29.04
CA LEU A 118 -0.96 -5.10 28.83
C LEU A 118 -0.74 -4.53 27.43
N GLN A 119 0.09 -5.17 26.60
CA GLN A 119 0.35 -4.71 25.24
C GLN A 119 -0.80 -5.08 24.28
N PRO A 120 -1.39 -4.12 23.57
CA PRO A 120 -2.41 -4.38 22.56
C PRO A 120 -1.82 -5.13 21.36
N SER A 121 -2.51 -6.19 20.94
CA SER A 121 -2.21 -6.94 19.74
C SER A 121 -2.55 -6.15 18.46
N ALA A 122 -2.08 -6.63 17.31
CA ALA A 122 -2.46 -6.07 16.01
C ALA A 122 -3.98 -6.21 15.76
N ALA A 123 -4.60 -7.31 16.22
CA ALA A 123 -6.03 -7.52 16.10
C ALA A 123 -6.83 -6.48 16.90
N ASP A 124 -6.36 -6.12 18.10
CA ASP A 124 -6.99 -5.08 18.92
C ASP A 124 -6.96 -3.73 18.23
N ARG A 125 -5.82 -3.38 17.62
CA ARG A 125 -5.63 -2.13 16.87
C ARG A 125 -6.57 -2.05 15.67
N VAL A 126 -6.66 -3.12 14.88
CA VAL A 126 -7.57 -3.21 13.72
C VAL A 126 -9.03 -3.11 14.16
N LEU A 127 -9.42 -3.86 15.20
CA LEU A 127 -10.78 -3.82 15.74
C LEU A 127 -11.16 -2.43 16.23
N THR A 128 -10.27 -1.79 16.99
CA THR A 128 -10.48 -0.44 17.55
C THR A 128 -10.72 0.56 16.44
N ASP A 129 -9.89 0.54 15.39
CA ASP A 129 -9.99 1.51 14.30
C ASP A 129 -11.25 1.29 13.46
N ASN A 130 -11.57 0.04 13.12
CA ASN A 130 -12.81 -0.29 12.41
C ASN A 130 -14.05 0.15 13.19
N LEU A 131 -14.06 -0.10 14.51
CA LEU A 131 -15.16 0.32 15.37
C LEU A 131 -15.24 1.86 15.47
N ARG A 132 -14.11 2.54 15.64
CA ARG A 132 -14.03 4.01 15.70
C ARG A 132 -14.59 4.64 14.42
N GLN A 133 -14.15 4.16 13.25
CA GLN A 133 -14.62 4.65 11.95
C GLN A 133 -16.12 4.41 11.78
N SER A 134 -16.58 3.20 12.09
CA SER A 134 -18.00 2.83 11.95
C SER A 134 -18.91 3.61 12.91
N ALA A 135 -18.47 3.81 14.17
CA ALA A 135 -19.19 4.60 15.16
C ALA A 135 -19.25 6.08 14.76
N ALA A 136 -18.17 6.63 14.21
CA ALA A 136 -18.11 8.01 13.74
C ALA A 136 -19.14 8.30 12.63
N LEU A 137 -19.38 7.35 11.71
CA LEU A 137 -20.43 7.47 10.69
C LEU A 137 -21.84 7.61 11.28
N MET A 138 -22.04 7.14 12.51
CA MET A 138 -23.31 7.19 13.24
C MET A 138 -23.34 8.32 14.28
N ASN A 139 -22.36 9.23 14.29
CA ASN A 139 -22.17 10.26 15.31
C ASN A 139 -22.04 9.71 16.75
N ILE A 140 -21.52 8.50 16.91
CA ILE A 140 -21.22 7.92 18.22
C ILE A 140 -19.70 7.95 18.42
N LYS A 141 -19.24 8.58 19.50
CA LYS A 141 -17.81 8.68 19.78
C LYS A 141 -17.29 7.40 20.43
N LEU A 142 -16.23 6.80 19.90
CA LEU A 142 -15.42 5.85 20.68
C LEU A 142 -14.45 6.67 21.54
N LEU A 143 -14.72 6.73 22.85
CA LEU A 143 -13.93 7.51 23.81
C LEU A 143 -12.66 6.80 24.24
N ASP A 144 -12.73 5.47 24.39
CA ASP A 144 -11.57 4.65 24.74
C ASP A 144 -11.72 3.19 24.32
N HIS A 145 -10.57 2.52 24.17
CA HIS A 145 -10.45 1.07 24.22
C HIS A 145 -9.48 0.71 25.36
N VAL A 146 -10.01 0.08 26.40
CA VAL A 146 -9.23 -0.28 27.59
C VAL A 146 -8.94 -1.78 27.61
N ILE A 147 -7.66 -2.14 27.65
CA ILE A 147 -7.22 -3.51 27.95
C ILE A 147 -7.11 -3.64 29.46
N ILE A 148 -7.74 -4.66 30.05
CA ILE A 148 -7.76 -4.85 31.50
C ILE A 148 -7.06 -6.16 31.86
N THR A 149 -6.26 -6.16 32.91
CA THR A 149 -5.75 -7.37 33.54
C THR A 149 -6.15 -7.37 35.01
N LYS A 150 -5.83 -8.46 35.72
CA LYS A 150 -6.06 -8.56 37.17
C LYS A 150 -5.51 -7.34 37.92
N ASP A 151 -4.27 -6.97 37.59
CA ASP A 151 -3.48 -5.98 38.35
C ASP A 151 -3.21 -4.68 37.59
N GLY A 152 -3.72 -4.53 36.36
CA GLY A 152 -3.40 -3.38 35.53
C GLY A 152 -4.41 -3.08 34.42
N GLN A 153 -4.09 -2.04 33.65
CA GLN A 153 -4.85 -1.64 32.48
C GLN A 153 -3.98 -0.85 31.48
N THR A 154 -4.36 -0.85 30.21
CA THR A 154 -3.82 0.01 29.16
C THR A 154 -4.97 0.72 28.47
N SER A 155 -4.84 2.02 28.23
CA SER A 155 -5.82 2.83 27.52
C SER A 155 -5.29 3.19 26.14
N PHE A 156 -6.07 2.92 25.10
CA PHE A 156 -5.73 3.38 23.75
C PHE A 156 -5.77 4.91 23.65
N ALA A 157 -6.61 5.59 24.45
CA ALA A 157 -6.64 7.05 24.50
C ALA A 157 -5.30 7.60 25.02
N ASP A 158 -4.87 7.09 26.18
CA ASP A 158 -3.68 7.59 26.88
C ASP A 158 -2.39 7.31 26.09
N GLU A 159 -2.35 6.15 25.41
CA GLU A 159 -1.25 5.75 24.53
C GLU A 159 -1.28 6.43 23.14
N GLY A 160 -2.24 7.34 22.88
CA GLY A 160 -2.37 8.04 21.60
C GLY A 160 -2.78 7.14 20.43
N LEU A 161 -3.34 5.96 20.71
CA LEU A 161 -3.79 4.98 19.73
C LEU A 161 -5.20 5.26 19.20
N LEU A 162 -5.98 6.09 19.91
CA LEU A 162 -7.27 6.61 19.43
C LEU A 162 -7.07 7.83 18.53
N GLY A 163 -7.02 7.59 17.23
CA GLY A 163 -6.91 8.67 16.25
C GLY A 163 -5.64 8.66 15.42
N ILE A 164 -4.85 7.58 15.49
CA ILE A 164 -4.03 7.21 14.34
C ILE A 164 -5.00 7.10 13.15
N LYS A 165 -4.86 8.01 12.17
CA LYS A 165 -5.55 7.90 10.88
C LYS A 165 -5.26 6.50 10.37
N THR A 166 -6.28 5.64 10.34
CA THR A 166 -6.25 4.27 9.79
C THR A 166 -5.05 3.46 10.29
N TYR A 167 -5.24 2.47 11.18
CA TYR A 167 -4.18 1.47 11.34
C TYR A 167 -4.04 0.75 9.99
N ASP A 168 -3.17 1.29 9.16
CA ASP A 168 -2.86 0.76 7.85
C ASP A 168 -1.84 -0.33 8.09
N GLN A 169 -2.36 -1.56 8.18
CA GLN A 169 -1.56 -2.76 8.30
C GLN A 169 -0.47 -2.85 7.22
N HIS A 170 -0.72 -2.32 6.02
CA HIS A 170 0.26 -2.30 4.94
C HIS A 170 1.39 -1.30 5.27
N ALA A 171 1.04 -0.08 5.69
CA ALA A 171 2.02 0.91 6.12
C ALA A 171 2.86 0.43 7.31
N ALA A 172 2.23 -0.22 8.30
CA ALA A 172 2.92 -0.78 9.47
C ALA A 172 3.87 -1.92 9.08
N PHE A 173 3.46 -2.81 8.16
CA PHE A 173 4.33 -3.85 7.64
C PHE A 173 5.51 -3.27 6.85
N VAL A 174 5.25 -2.30 5.96
CA VAL A 174 6.30 -1.60 5.19
C VAL A 174 7.31 -0.95 6.12
N GLN A 175 6.85 -0.22 7.14
CA GLN A 175 7.72 0.38 8.16
C GLN A 175 8.58 -0.69 8.84
N LYS A 176 7.99 -1.84 9.18
CA LYS A 176 8.73 -2.92 9.84
C LYS A 176 9.82 -3.53 8.96
N VAL A 177 9.55 -3.66 7.66
CA VAL A 177 10.55 -4.11 6.69
C VAL A 177 11.64 -3.06 6.50
N THR A 178 11.30 -1.77 6.46
CA THR A 178 12.28 -0.67 6.38
C THR A 178 13.23 -0.68 7.58
N GLU A 179 12.71 -0.80 8.81
CA GLU A 179 13.53 -0.93 10.03
C GLU A 179 14.49 -2.13 9.95
N ALA A 180 14.01 -3.27 9.43
CA ALA A 180 14.83 -4.46 9.27
C ALA A 180 15.97 -4.24 8.25
N LEU A 181 15.71 -3.52 7.15
CA LEU A 181 16.72 -3.17 6.14
C LEU A 181 17.79 -2.25 6.74
N GLU A 182 17.39 -1.23 7.52
CA GLU A 182 18.30 -0.30 8.21
C GLU A 182 19.21 -1.02 9.22
N GLN A 183 18.64 -1.95 9.97
CA GLN A 183 19.37 -2.79 10.93
C GLN A 183 20.19 -3.91 10.26
N LYS A 184 20.15 -4.02 8.93
CA LYS A 184 20.78 -5.09 8.13
C LYS A 184 20.32 -6.50 8.57
N THR A 185 19.10 -6.60 9.09
CA THR A 185 18.47 -7.87 9.49
C THR A 185 18.10 -8.65 8.23
N LYS A 186 18.65 -9.85 8.11
CA LYS A 186 18.41 -10.70 6.94
C LYS A 186 17.04 -11.38 7.04
N HIS A 187 16.19 -11.07 6.09
CA HIS A 187 14.96 -11.82 5.85
C HIS A 187 15.07 -12.71 4.63
N ASN A 188 14.33 -13.81 4.64
CA ASN A 188 13.98 -14.59 3.46
C ASN A 188 12.46 -14.53 3.25
N LYS A 189 11.99 -15.06 2.11
CA LYS A 189 10.56 -15.11 1.76
C LYS A 189 9.68 -15.62 2.90
N LEU A 190 9.99 -16.78 3.48
CA LEU A 190 9.18 -17.39 4.54
C LEU A 190 9.14 -16.51 5.79
N SER A 191 10.24 -15.86 6.13
CA SER A 191 10.28 -14.94 7.28
C SER A 191 9.47 -13.66 7.02
N LEU A 192 9.43 -13.15 5.78
CA LEU A 192 8.60 -12.00 5.41
C LEU A 192 7.11 -12.36 5.40
N GLU A 193 6.74 -13.51 4.83
CA GLU A 193 5.35 -14.00 4.85
C GLU A 193 4.87 -14.20 6.30
N LYS A 194 5.72 -14.77 7.17
CA LYS A 194 5.41 -14.90 8.61
C LYS A 194 5.27 -13.55 9.29
N LEU A 195 6.16 -12.61 8.99
CA LEU A 195 6.09 -11.25 9.54
C LEU A 195 4.81 -10.56 9.08
N ALA A 196 4.49 -10.60 7.78
CA ALA A 196 3.29 -10.01 7.21
C ALA A 196 2.00 -10.58 7.82
N ASN A 197 1.96 -11.89 8.09
CA ASN A 197 0.83 -12.52 8.79
C ASN A 197 0.57 -11.90 10.18
N THR A 198 1.61 -11.42 10.88
CA THR A 198 1.42 -10.73 12.18
C THR A 198 0.68 -9.39 12.05
N PHE A 199 0.67 -8.82 10.84
CA PHE A 199 -0.09 -7.62 10.47
C PHE A 199 -1.43 -7.98 9.79
N GLY A 200 -1.79 -9.26 9.65
CA GLY A 200 -3.02 -9.68 8.96
C GLY A 200 -2.92 -9.76 7.44
N ILE A 201 -1.72 -9.59 6.87
CA ILE A 201 -1.48 -9.64 5.42
C ILE A 201 -1.11 -11.08 5.03
N THR A 202 -2.03 -11.75 4.33
CA THR A 202 -1.87 -13.16 3.94
C THR A 202 -1.66 -13.38 2.45
N ASP A 203 -1.99 -12.39 1.62
CA ASP A 203 -1.77 -12.46 0.17
C ASP A 203 -0.28 -12.30 -0.15
N LYS A 204 0.31 -13.33 -0.77
CA LYS A 204 1.75 -13.37 -1.07
C LYS A 204 2.18 -12.33 -2.10
N THR A 205 1.28 -11.91 -2.98
CA THR A 205 1.54 -10.83 -3.95
C THR A 205 1.61 -9.50 -3.21
N GLU A 206 0.67 -9.21 -2.31
CA GLU A 206 0.72 -8.01 -1.47
C GLU A 206 2.00 -7.96 -0.63
N VAL A 207 2.40 -9.06 0.01
CA VAL A 207 3.66 -9.14 0.77
C VAL A 207 4.86 -8.78 -0.11
N LYS A 208 4.91 -9.30 -1.35
CA LYS A 208 5.98 -8.99 -2.31
C LYS A 208 5.97 -7.50 -2.67
N GLU A 209 4.84 -6.95 -3.06
CA GLU A 209 4.73 -5.56 -3.51
C GLU A 209 5.02 -4.57 -2.38
N LEU A 210 4.59 -4.85 -1.15
CA LEU A 210 4.90 -4.04 0.03
C LEU A 210 6.38 -4.16 0.44
N THR A 211 7.00 -5.33 0.26
CA THR A 211 8.45 -5.49 0.47
C THR A 211 9.24 -4.67 -0.56
N GLU A 212 8.81 -4.68 -1.83
CA GLU A 212 9.41 -3.83 -2.86
C GLU A 212 9.24 -2.34 -2.53
N LEU A 213 8.07 -1.93 -2.05
CA LEU A 213 7.83 -0.56 -1.60
C LEU A 213 8.79 -0.14 -0.47
N ALA A 214 9.02 -1.01 0.53
CA ALA A 214 10.00 -0.75 1.59
C ALA A 214 11.41 -0.53 1.02
N ILE A 215 11.84 -1.38 0.07
CA ILE A 215 13.14 -1.23 -0.61
C ILE A 215 13.22 0.11 -1.37
N VAL A 216 12.15 0.50 -2.07
CA VAL A 216 12.08 1.80 -2.78
C VAL A 216 12.25 2.96 -1.80
N GLN A 217 11.54 2.92 -0.67
CA GLN A 217 11.60 3.97 0.36
C GLN A 217 13.01 4.08 0.97
N THR A 218 13.60 2.95 1.36
CA THR A 218 14.99 2.92 1.87
C THR A 218 15.98 3.42 0.82
N ALA A 219 15.87 2.97 -0.43
CA ALA A 219 16.75 3.40 -1.51
C ALA A 219 16.63 4.91 -1.79
N ARG A 220 15.42 5.47 -1.72
CA ARG A 220 15.19 6.92 -1.86
C ARG A 220 15.84 7.70 -0.71
N ILE A 221 15.70 7.25 0.54
CA ILE A 221 16.36 7.89 1.69
C ILE A 221 17.88 7.94 1.47
N LEU A 222 18.48 6.84 1.02
CA LEU A 222 19.91 6.79 0.71
C LEU A 222 20.30 7.68 -0.48
N ALA A 223 19.45 7.76 -1.51
CA ALA A 223 19.64 8.61 -2.68
C ALA A 223 19.59 10.11 -2.35
N HIS A 224 18.96 10.52 -1.24
CA HIS A 224 18.85 11.91 -0.80
C HIS A 224 19.66 12.23 0.46
N CYS A 225 20.39 11.26 1.02
CA CYS A 225 21.24 11.50 2.18
C CYS A 225 22.46 12.37 1.84
N ALA A 226 23.10 12.95 2.86
CA ALA A 226 24.32 13.73 2.67
C ALA A 226 25.45 12.88 2.05
N GLY A 227 26.19 13.49 1.12
CA GLY A 227 27.34 12.90 0.44
C GLY A 227 27.35 13.18 -1.06
N SER A 228 28.48 12.85 -1.67
CA SER A 228 28.66 12.85 -3.12
C SER A 228 27.73 11.85 -3.81
N VAL A 229 27.56 12.00 -5.13
CA VAL A 229 26.83 11.01 -5.95
C VAL A 229 27.40 9.60 -5.76
N ARG A 230 28.73 9.48 -5.64
CA ARG A 230 29.42 8.20 -5.47
C ARG A 230 29.15 7.57 -4.11
N GLU A 231 29.26 8.33 -3.03
CA GLU A 231 29.00 7.80 -1.67
C GLU A 231 27.56 7.34 -1.51
N ARG A 232 26.59 8.08 -2.07
CA ARG A 232 25.18 7.67 -2.12
C ARG A 232 24.99 6.39 -2.94
N PHE A 233 25.65 6.28 -4.10
CA PHE A 233 25.62 5.07 -4.91
C PHE A 233 26.16 3.85 -4.14
N ASP A 234 27.30 3.98 -3.45
CA ASP A 234 27.90 2.89 -2.69
C ASP A 234 26.97 2.40 -1.57
N LYS A 235 26.27 3.31 -0.87
CA LYS A 235 25.22 2.94 0.11
C LYS A 235 24.04 2.19 -0.52
N ILE A 236 23.60 2.60 -1.71
CA ILE A 236 22.51 1.92 -2.44
C ILE A 236 22.97 0.53 -2.92
N VAL A 237 24.25 0.37 -3.28
CA VAL A 237 24.83 -0.94 -3.60
C VAL A 237 24.87 -1.83 -2.36
N GLU A 238 25.23 -1.30 -1.19
CA GLU A 238 25.14 -2.05 0.08
C GLU A 238 23.69 -2.52 0.35
N LEU A 239 22.70 -1.65 0.16
CA LEU A 239 21.29 -2.01 0.29
C LEU A 239 20.92 -3.16 -0.67
N TYR A 240 21.34 -3.09 -1.93
CA TYR A 240 21.10 -4.15 -2.93
C TYR A 240 21.71 -5.51 -2.52
N HIS A 241 22.83 -5.50 -1.80
CA HIS A 241 23.43 -6.73 -1.28
C HIS A 241 22.76 -7.24 0.01
N ALA A 242 22.21 -6.34 0.83
CA ALA A 242 21.52 -6.64 2.08
C ALA A 242 20.05 -7.05 1.90
N GLN A 243 19.37 -6.59 0.84
CA GLN A 243 17.96 -6.83 0.61
C GLN A 243 17.62 -8.32 0.46
N VAL A 244 16.37 -8.65 0.78
CA VAL A 244 15.81 -10.00 0.60
C VAL A 244 15.84 -10.37 -0.87
N ASN A 245 16.23 -11.62 -1.17
CA ASN A 245 16.11 -12.14 -2.52
C ASN A 245 14.63 -12.38 -2.84
N LEU A 246 14.04 -11.50 -3.64
CA LEU A 246 12.64 -11.55 -4.09
C LEU A 246 12.48 -12.42 -5.35
N SER A 247 13.30 -13.46 -5.50
CA SER A 247 13.38 -14.29 -6.72
C SER A 247 12.10 -15.06 -7.09
N HIS A 248 11.07 -15.05 -6.24
CA HIS A 248 9.81 -15.71 -6.55
C HIS A 248 8.87 -14.81 -7.34
N ARG A 249 8.70 -15.22 -8.61
CA ARG A 249 7.73 -14.69 -9.55
C ARG A 249 6.34 -15.28 -9.27
N THR A 250 5.29 -14.45 -9.29
CA THR A 250 3.91 -14.96 -9.45
C THR A 250 3.73 -15.47 -10.88
N SER A 251 2.84 -16.45 -11.11
CA SER A 251 2.53 -16.94 -12.46
C SER A 251 2.22 -15.80 -13.44
N GLN A 252 1.58 -14.74 -12.94
CA GLN A 252 1.27 -13.52 -13.68
C GLN A 252 2.50 -12.66 -13.99
N SER A 253 3.43 -12.46 -13.05
CA SER A 253 4.69 -11.74 -13.34
C SER A 253 5.62 -12.49 -14.29
N ILE A 254 5.58 -13.84 -14.29
CA ILE A 254 6.26 -14.67 -15.31
C ILE A 254 5.64 -14.44 -16.68
N LEU A 255 4.30 -14.52 -16.75
CA LEU A 255 3.54 -14.37 -17.98
C LEU A 255 3.74 -12.99 -18.61
N LEU A 256 3.80 -11.94 -17.78
CA LEU A 256 3.92 -10.54 -18.19
C LEU A 256 5.37 -10.03 -18.26
N GLN A 257 6.37 -10.87 -17.96
CA GLN A 257 7.80 -10.55 -17.93
C GLN A 257 8.13 -9.21 -17.23
N GLN A 258 7.47 -8.96 -16.09
CA GLN A 258 7.69 -7.77 -15.27
C GLN A 258 8.78 -8.04 -14.24
N TYR A 259 9.85 -7.24 -14.25
CA TYR A 259 10.98 -7.39 -13.34
C TYR A 259 11.25 -6.10 -12.58
N SER A 260 11.49 -6.20 -11.27
CA SER A 260 11.95 -5.06 -10.48
C SER A 260 13.36 -4.67 -10.93
N THR A 261 13.61 -3.39 -11.17
CA THR A 261 14.96 -2.91 -11.51
C THR A 261 15.87 -3.06 -10.26
N PRO A 262 17.19 -3.26 -10.38
CA PRO A 262 18.10 -3.07 -9.25
C PRO A 262 18.19 -1.59 -8.86
N ALA A 263 18.04 -1.26 -7.57
CA ALA A 263 18.11 0.12 -7.08
C ALA A 263 19.36 0.90 -7.55
N PRO A 264 20.57 0.31 -7.61
CA PRO A 264 21.75 1.00 -8.14
C PRO A 264 21.59 1.50 -9.58
N ILE A 265 20.89 0.73 -10.44
CA ILE A 265 20.63 1.13 -11.84
C ILE A 265 19.64 2.29 -11.86
N GLY A 266 18.54 2.18 -11.09
CA GLY A 266 17.54 3.25 -11.01
C GLY A 266 18.13 4.58 -10.54
N TYR A 267 19.03 4.53 -9.56
CA TYR A 267 19.75 5.71 -9.10
C TYR A 267 20.62 6.33 -10.20
N LEU A 268 21.49 5.54 -10.84
CA LEU A 268 22.38 6.06 -11.89
C LEU A 268 21.62 6.57 -13.12
N ALA A 269 20.56 5.88 -13.54
CA ALA A 269 19.68 6.33 -14.63
C ALA A 269 19.05 7.69 -14.30
N GLY A 270 18.59 7.88 -13.06
CA GLY A 270 18.07 9.14 -12.57
C GLY A 270 19.11 10.27 -12.58
N ILE A 271 20.31 10.02 -12.03
CA ILE A 271 21.40 11.00 -12.03
C ILE A 271 21.80 11.40 -13.45
N PHE A 272 21.88 10.43 -14.37
CA PHE A 272 22.17 10.71 -15.78
C PHE A 272 21.12 11.62 -16.42
N CYS A 273 19.84 11.37 -16.12
CA CYS A 273 18.72 12.19 -16.57
C CYS A 273 18.55 13.50 -15.79
N GLU A 274 19.40 13.76 -14.80
CA GLU A 274 19.40 14.96 -13.95
C GLU A 274 18.09 15.18 -13.18
N VAL A 275 17.38 14.08 -12.83
CA VAL A 275 16.12 14.19 -12.08
C VAL A 275 16.32 14.69 -10.65
N ASP A 276 17.53 14.52 -10.10
CA ASP A 276 17.97 15.08 -8.82
C ASP A 276 18.04 16.62 -8.84
N LYS A 277 18.15 17.23 -10.03
CA LYS A 277 18.27 18.68 -10.21
C LYS A 277 16.96 19.37 -10.57
N LEU A 278 15.88 18.63 -10.81
CA LEU A 278 14.59 19.21 -11.25
C LEU A 278 13.95 20.12 -10.21
N LYS A 279 14.25 19.94 -8.92
CA LYS A 279 13.78 20.85 -7.88
C LYS A 279 14.36 22.25 -8.04
N GLU A 280 15.63 22.33 -8.42
CA GLU A 280 16.36 23.59 -8.59
C GLU A 280 16.14 24.20 -9.98
N LYS A 281 16.18 23.35 -11.02
CA LYS A 281 16.02 23.77 -12.43
C LYS A 281 14.56 24.03 -12.81
N GLY A 282 13.61 23.52 -12.03
CA GLY A 282 12.21 23.42 -12.42
C GLY A 282 11.97 22.29 -13.42
N GLY A 283 10.69 22.02 -13.68
CA GLY A 283 10.27 20.95 -14.59
C GLY A 283 9.89 19.65 -13.89
N TYR A 284 9.61 18.64 -14.70
CA TYR A 284 9.09 17.34 -14.27
C TYR A 284 9.74 16.20 -15.05
N ALA A 285 9.83 15.05 -14.40
CA ALA A 285 10.19 13.77 -14.98
C ALA A 285 8.95 12.89 -15.17
N PHE A 286 9.01 11.95 -16.12
CA PHE A 286 7.97 10.99 -16.37
C PHE A 286 8.49 9.55 -16.35
N GLU A 287 7.76 8.68 -15.63
CA GLU A 287 7.99 7.24 -15.59
C GLU A 287 6.67 6.50 -15.91
N PRO A 288 6.49 5.95 -17.13
CA PRO A 288 5.21 5.44 -17.64
C PRO A 288 4.81 4.05 -17.11
N SER A 289 5.72 3.35 -16.43
CA SER A 289 5.52 1.98 -15.93
C SER A 289 6.22 1.81 -14.58
N ALA A 290 5.82 2.63 -13.62
CA ALA A 290 6.60 2.91 -12.42
C ALA A 290 6.71 1.76 -11.41
N GLY A 291 5.82 0.76 -11.44
CA GLY A 291 5.74 -0.25 -10.39
C GLY A 291 5.55 0.40 -9.02
N ASN A 292 6.43 0.09 -8.06
CA ASN A 292 6.45 0.76 -6.74
C ASN A 292 7.29 2.06 -6.73
N GLY A 293 7.84 2.50 -7.87
CA GLY A 293 8.52 3.79 -8.03
C GLY A 293 10.05 3.73 -8.01
N LEU A 294 10.66 2.56 -8.22
CA LEU A 294 12.10 2.37 -8.01
C LEU A 294 12.99 3.22 -8.95
N LEU A 295 12.57 3.46 -10.19
CA LEU A 295 13.35 4.29 -11.13
C LEU A 295 13.32 5.78 -10.79
N THR A 296 12.48 6.19 -9.84
CA THR A 296 12.32 7.59 -9.45
C THR A 296 13.13 7.97 -8.21
N ILE A 297 13.88 7.04 -7.61
CA ILE A 297 14.53 7.22 -6.29
C ILE A 297 15.55 8.36 -6.26
N ALA A 298 16.19 8.69 -7.39
CA ALA A 298 17.21 9.74 -7.46
C ALA A 298 16.63 11.16 -7.34
N GLY A 299 15.34 11.36 -7.66
CA GLY A 299 14.71 12.67 -7.60
C GLY A 299 13.58 12.74 -6.58
N GLU A 300 13.02 13.93 -6.47
CA GLU A 300 11.98 14.28 -5.50
C GLU A 300 10.61 13.85 -6.05
N PRO A 301 9.76 13.11 -5.31
CA PRO A 301 8.47 12.62 -5.81
C PRO A 301 7.59 13.73 -6.40
N GLU A 302 7.57 14.92 -5.80
CA GLU A 302 6.84 16.11 -6.29
C GLU A 302 7.29 16.60 -7.67
N ARG A 303 8.38 16.05 -8.23
CA ARG A 303 8.88 16.33 -9.59
C ARG A 303 8.65 15.18 -10.57
N PHE A 304 7.89 14.16 -10.18
CA PHE A 304 7.58 13.02 -11.04
C PHE A 304 6.09 12.88 -11.32
N TYR A 305 5.80 12.64 -12.59
CA TYR A 305 4.56 12.04 -13.04
C TYR A 305 4.82 10.55 -13.23
N VAL A 306 4.01 9.71 -12.61
CA VAL A 306 4.17 8.26 -12.68
C VAL A 306 2.90 7.60 -13.17
N ASN A 307 3.05 6.47 -13.86
CA ASN A 307 1.92 5.68 -14.33
C ASN A 307 2.11 4.20 -13.99
N GLU A 308 1.06 3.56 -13.49
CA GLU A 308 1.04 2.12 -13.19
C GLU A 308 -0.38 1.58 -13.36
N LEU A 309 -0.51 0.51 -14.15
CA LEU A 309 -1.77 -0.12 -14.51
C LEU A 309 -2.30 -1.04 -13.40
N ASP A 310 -1.41 -1.67 -12.64
CA ASP A 310 -1.81 -2.48 -11.50
C ASP A 310 -2.33 -1.61 -10.35
N ASN A 311 -3.53 -1.89 -9.88
CA ASN A 311 -4.21 -1.06 -8.88
C ASN A 311 -3.47 -1.04 -7.54
N PHE A 312 -2.87 -2.15 -7.10
CA PHE A 312 -2.20 -2.21 -5.80
C PHE A 312 -0.91 -1.38 -5.81
N ARG A 313 -0.06 -1.59 -6.82
CA ARG A 313 1.15 -0.79 -7.03
C ARG A 313 0.82 0.69 -7.28
N ASN A 314 -0.27 0.99 -7.98
CA ASN A 314 -0.76 2.36 -8.16
C ASN A 314 -1.13 3.04 -6.83
N GLN A 315 -1.78 2.32 -5.91
CA GLN A 315 -2.06 2.85 -4.57
C GLN A 315 -0.76 3.07 -3.78
N ASN A 316 0.21 2.17 -3.88
CA ASN A 316 1.54 2.36 -3.29
C ASN A 316 2.27 3.61 -3.83
N LEU A 317 2.08 3.98 -5.10
CA LEU A 317 2.62 5.22 -5.64
C LEU A 317 1.93 6.45 -5.04
N LYS A 318 0.60 6.41 -4.85
CA LYS A 318 -0.16 7.54 -4.28
C LYS A 318 0.26 7.91 -2.85
N THR A 319 0.84 6.99 -2.09
CA THR A 319 1.34 7.26 -0.74
C THR A 319 2.71 7.96 -0.73
N GLN A 320 3.39 8.09 -1.87
CA GLN A 320 4.77 8.61 -1.96
C GLN A 320 4.87 10.11 -2.29
N GLY A 321 3.74 10.81 -2.51
CA GLY A 321 3.75 12.25 -2.76
C GLY A 321 4.17 12.64 -4.19
N PHE A 322 3.94 11.78 -5.18
CA PHE A 322 4.19 12.11 -6.58
C PHE A 322 3.33 13.28 -7.07
N ALA A 323 3.86 14.08 -8.00
CA ALA A 323 3.13 15.20 -8.61
C ALA A 323 1.83 14.73 -9.29
N ASN A 324 1.90 13.56 -9.94
CA ASN A 324 0.75 12.89 -10.51
C ASN A 324 0.93 11.38 -10.52
N VAL A 325 -0.15 10.64 -10.31
CA VAL A 325 -0.18 9.17 -10.38
C VAL A 325 -1.34 8.74 -11.29
N TRP A 326 -1.00 8.18 -12.44
CA TRP A 326 -1.95 7.72 -13.45
C TRP A 326 -2.08 6.19 -13.49
N ASN A 327 -3.21 5.73 -14.02
CA ASN A 327 -3.50 4.33 -14.34
C ASN A 327 -3.99 4.24 -15.79
N ARG A 328 -3.13 4.63 -16.73
CA ARG A 328 -3.39 4.66 -18.17
C ARG A 328 -2.66 3.50 -18.85
N ASP A 329 -3.23 2.98 -19.93
CA ASP A 329 -2.55 2.03 -20.80
C ASP A 329 -1.39 2.72 -21.54
N ALA A 330 -0.16 2.44 -21.10
CA ALA A 330 1.06 3.04 -21.63
C ALA A 330 1.45 2.54 -23.04
N THR A 331 0.67 1.62 -23.64
CA THR A 331 0.80 1.31 -25.07
C THR A 331 0.14 2.37 -25.96
N GLN A 332 -0.77 3.16 -25.38
CA GLN A 332 -1.43 4.29 -26.04
C GLN A 332 -0.62 5.59 -25.87
N ALA A 333 -0.91 6.58 -26.71
CA ALA A 333 -0.26 7.89 -26.65
C ALA A 333 -0.82 8.76 -25.53
N PHE A 334 0.08 9.47 -24.84
CA PHE A 334 -0.24 10.47 -23.82
C PHE A 334 -0.36 11.86 -24.47
N PHE A 335 -1.34 12.03 -25.37
CA PHE A 335 -1.48 13.25 -26.20
C PHE A 335 -1.56 14.55 -25.41
N ASP A 336 -2.05 14.50 -24.18
CA ASP A 336 -2.22 15.65 -23.28
C ASP A 336 -0.90 16.16 -22.68
N VAL A 337 0.19 15.37 -22.76
CA VAL A 337 1.48 15.70 -22.13
C VAL A 337 2.70 15.50 -23.02
N GLN A 338 2.52 15.49 -24.35
CA GLN A 338 3.62 15.41 -25.29
C GLN A 338 4.57 16.61 -25.15
N GLY A 339 5.89 16.35 -25.12
CA GLY A 339 6.91 17.39 -24.99
C GLY A 339 7.01 18.09 -23.63
N ASN A 340 6.34 17.61 -22.58
CA ASN A 340 6.24 18.32 -21.29
C ASN A 340 7.32 17.97 -20.27
N PHE A 341 8.04 16.85 -20.43
CA PHE A 341 8.93 16.33 -19.38
C PHE A 341 10.40 16.53 -19.73
N ASN A 342 11.16 17.10 -18.80
CA ASN A 342 12.60 17.30 -18.93
C ASN A 342 13.39 16.00 -18.79
N ALA A 343 12.79 14.98 -18.18
CA ALA A 343 13.37 13.67 -18.06
C ALA A 343 12.34 12.56 -18.30
N VAL A 344 12.75 11.51 -19.00
CA VAL A 344 11.97 10.27 -19.14
C VAL A 344 12.84 9.11 -18.72
N ILE A 345 12.42 8.41 -17.68
CA ILE A 345 13.07 7.17 -17.26
C ILE A 345 12.05 6.07 -17.48
N THR A 346 12.47 4.90 -17.96
CA THR A 346 11.55 3.77 -18.04
C THR A 346 12.20 2.39 -18.06
N ASN A 347 11.54 1.42 -17.43
CA ASN A 347 11.77 -0.02 -17.62
C ASN A 347 10.44 -0.70 -17.94
N PRO A 348 10.00 -0.67 -19.21
CA PRO A 348 8.74 -1.26 -19.63
C PRO A 348 8.73 -2.79 -19.41
N PRO A 349 7.56 -3.40 -19.20
CA PRO A 349 7.42 -4.86 -19.23
C PRO A 349 7.85 -5.42 -20.59
N PHE A 350 8.53 -6.56 -20.57
CA PHE A 350 8.95 -7.23 -21.80
C PHE A 350 7.79 -8.01 -22.41
N GLY A 351 7.69 -7.98 -23.73
CA GLY A 351 6.65 -8.77 -24.40
C GLY A 351 6.41 -8.38 -25.85
N THR A 352 5.22 -8.69 -26.32
CA THR A 352 4.80 -8.35 -27.68
C THR A 352 3.47 -7.62 -27.61
N ALA A 353 3.41 -6.43 -28.20
CA ALA A 353 2.14 -5.70 -28.32
C ALA A 353 1.16 -6.49 -29.21
N GLU A 354 -0.14 -6.37 -28.91
CA GLU A 354 -1.21 -7.07 -29.64
C GLU A 354 -1.18 -6.73 -31.15
N LYS A 355 -0.92 -5.46 -31.45
CA LYS A 355 -0.85 -4.93 -32.82
C LYS A 355 0.51 -4.28 -33.06
N LYS A 356 0.96 -4.33 -34.32
CA LYS A 356 2.10 -3.53 -34.77
C LYS A 356 1.68 -2.05 -34.72
N VAL A 357 2.56 -1.21 -34.17
CA VAL A 357 2.39 0.23 -34.13
C VAL A 357 3.35 0.85 -35.13
N MET A 358 2.81 1.69 -36.02
CA MET A 358 3.63 2.49 -36.92
C MET A 358 4.06 3.76 -36.20
N TYR A 359 5.37 3.97 -36.10
CA TYR A 359 5.98 5.22 -35.69
C TYR A 359 6.64 5.82 -36.92
N ASP A 360 6.03 6.86 -37.48
CA ASP A 360 6.32 7.31 -38.85
C ASP A 360 6.27 6.13 -39.84
N THR A 361 7.40 5.82 -40.47
CA THR A 361 7.57 4.69 -41.39
C THR A 361 8.11 3.42 -40.70
N TYR A 362 8.35 3.44 -39.38
CA TYR A 362 8.95 2.35 -38.63
C TYR A 362 7.88 1.46 -38.01
N SER A 363 7.88 0.18 -38.37
CA SER A 363 6.95 -0.82 -37.80
C SER A 363 7.51 -1.38 -36.48
N ILE A 364 6.95 -0.93 -35.36
CA ILE A 364 7.32 -1.37 -34.01
C ILE A 364 6.33 -2.43 -33.52
N LYS A 365 6.84 -3.49 -32.88
CA LYS A 365 6.03 -4.62 -32.37
C LYS A 365 6.37 -5.05 -30.92
N PRO A 366 7.65 -5.07 -30.50
CA PRO A 366 7.96 -5.37 -29.09
C PRO A 366 7.25 -4.39 -28.17
N LEU A 367 6.66 -4.90 -27.10
CA LEU A 367 5.82 -4.11 -26.18
C LEU A 367 6.65 -2.98 -25.56
N GLU A 368 7.84 -3.33 -25.08
CA GLU A 368 8.77 -2.43 -24.44
C GLU A 368 9.22 -1.28 -25.36
N HIS A 369 9.38 -1.55 -26.66
CA HIS A 369 9.73 -0.51 -27.62
C HIS A 369 8.56 0.45 -27.86
N VAL A 370 7.33 -0.06 -27.96
CA VAL A 370 6.15 0.79 -28.12
C VAL A 370 6.03 1.73 -26.92
N MET A 371 6.09 1.16 -25.70
CA MET A 371 6.00 1.95 -24.47
C MET A 371 7.13 2.97 -24.33
N ALA A 372 8.37 2.58 -24.64
CA ALA A 372 9.51 3.48 -24.63
C ALA A 372 9.34 4.67 -25.59
N LEU A 373 8.87 4.43 -26.82
CA LEU A 373 8.62 5.53 -27.77
C LEU A 373 7.47 6.43 -27.29
N ARG A 374 6.41 5.87 -26.72
CA ARG A 374 5.29 6.65 -26.15
C ARG A 374 5.73 7.51 -24.98
N ALA A 375 6.69 7.03 -24.19
CA ALA A 375 7.32 7.82 -23.14
C ALA A 375 8.17 8.95 -23.73
N LEU A 376 8.97 8.65 -24.75
CA LEU A 376 9.82 9.63 -25.45
C LEU A 376 9.02 10.73 -26.15
N ASP A 377 7.82 10.45 -26.68
CA ASP A 377 6.90 11.48 -27.19
C ASP A 377 6.56 12.54 -26.13
N CYS A 378 6.63 12.17 -24.85
CA CYS A 378 6.36 13.06 -23.72
C CYS A 378 7.60 13.87 -23.30
N MET A 379 8.78 13.54 -23.82
CA MET A 379 10.03 14.21 -23.50
C MET A 379 10.13 15.56 -24.23
N ALA A 380 10.51 16.60 -23.50
CA ALA A 380 10.86 17.90 -24.05
C ALA A 380 12.05 17.80 -25.01
N ARG A 381 12.20 18.78 -25.92
CA ARG A 381 13.22 18.76 -26.99
C ARG A 381 14.67 18.65 -26.49
N ASP A 382 14.94 19.23 -25.33
CA ASP A 382 16.23 19.22 -24.63
C ASP A 382 16.25 18.30 -23.41
N GLY A 383 15.21 17.47 -23.28
CA GLY A 383 15.09 16.50 -22.19
C GLY A 383 16.07 15.34 -22.34
N LYS A 384 16.27 14.62 -21.23
CA LYS A 384 17.12 13.42 -21.18
C LYS A 384 16.29 12.18 -20.91
N ALA A 385 16.71 11.06 -21.50
CA ALA A 385 16.06 9.79 -21.23
C ALA A 385 17.02 8.66 -20.90
N ALA A 386 16.54 7.72 -20.09
CA ALA A 386 17.18 6.45 -19.79
C ALA A 386 16.14 5.33 -19.91
N ILE A 387 16.39 4.36 -20.78
CA ILE A 387 15.37 3.39 -21.21
C ILE A 387 15.93 1.98 -21.08
N ILE A 388 15.33 1.18 -20.20
CA ILE A 388 15.71 -0.21 -20.02
C ILE A 388 14.92 -1.09 -21.00
N ILE A 389 15.63 -1.85 -21.85
CA ILE A 389 15.04 -2.76 -22.83
C ILE A 389 15.73 -4.14 -22.85
N GLY A 390 15.12 -5.13 -23.50
CA GLY A 390 15.63 -6.50 -23.55
C GLY A 390 16.94 -6.64 -24.33
N GLY A 391 17.85 -7.47 -23.83
CA GLY A 391 19.24 -7.61 -24.30
C GLY A 391 19.47 -8.39 -25.60
N HIS A 392 18.44 -8.84 -26.31
CA HIS A 392 18.52 -9.83 -27.41
C HIS A 392 19.21 -9.42 -28.72
N THR A 393 19.91 -8.29 -28.77
CA THR A 393 20.52 -7.83 -30.01
C THR A 393 21.95 -8.33 -30.15
N HIS A 394 22.27 -8.93 -31.29
CA HIS A 394 23.64 -9.29 -31.63
C HIS A 394 24.21 -8.25 -32.58
N TRP A 395 25.49 -7.95 -32.45
CA TRP A 395 26.21 -7.11 -33.41
C TRP A 395 26.93 -8.00 -34.42
N ASP A 396 26.98 -7.57 -35.67
CA ASP A 396 27.87 -8.18 -36.64
C ASP A 396 29.31 -7.64 -36.49
N ASP A 397 30.25 -8.24 -37.22
CA ASP A 397 31.67 -7.90 -37.19
C ASP A 397 31.97 -6.44 -37.60
N LYS A 398 30.97 -5.72 -38.12
CA LYS A 398 31.05 -4.31 -38.50
C LYS A 398 30.44 -3.39 -37.45
N GLY A 399 30.07 -3.91 -36.28
CA GLY A 399 29.42 -3.15 -35.21
C GLY A 399 27.99 -2.75 -35.53
N ARG A 400 27.33 -3.40 -36.50
CA ARG A 400 25.92 -3.13 -36.83
C ARG A 400 25.03 -4.08 -36.06
N ILE A 401 23.90 -3.57 -35.60
CA ILE A 401 22.84 -4.40 -35.04
C ILE A 401 22.32 -5.35 -36.12
N GLN A 402 22.36 -6.66 -35.85
CA GLN A 402 21.85 -7.69 -36.76
C GLN A 402 20.36 -7.46 -37.08
N ALA A 403 19.95 -7.94 -38.25
CA ALA A 403 18.58 -7.79 -38.73
C ALA A 403 17.57 -8.36 -37.72
N GLY A 404 16.60 -7.55 -37.30
CA GLY A 404 15.61 -7.95 -36.30
C GLY A 404 14.82 -6.76 -35.76
N LYS A 405 13.91 -7.05 -34.83
CA LYS A 405 12.99 -6.04 -34.25
C LYS A 405 13.75 -4.92 -33.52
N ASN A 406 14.87 -5.23 -32.88
CA ASN A 406 15.69 -4.26 -32.16
C ASN A 406 16.39 -3.29 -33.13
N ARG A 407 16.81 -3.75 -34.31
CA ARG A 407 17.40 -2.87 -35.34
C ARG A 407 16.47 -1.72 -35.72
N ILE A 408 15.18 -2.01 -35.89
CA ILE A 408 14.19 -1.01 -36.30
C ILE A 408 14.05 0.06 -35.20
N PHE A 409 13.98 -0.36 -33.94
CA PHE A 409 13.90 0.55 -32.80
C PHE A 409 15.15 1.42 -32.67
N PHE A 410 16.34 0.84 -32.72
CA PHE A 410 17.58 1.63 -32.66
C PHE A 410 17.73 2.56 -33.87
N ASN A 411 17.38 2.11 -35.09
CA ASN A 411 17.40 3.00 -36.26
C ASN A 411 16.44 4.19 -36.09
N TYR A 412 15.27 3.97 -35.48
CA TYR A 412 14.37 5.08 -35.13
C TYR A 412 15.06 6.02 -34.13
N LEU A 413 15.59 5.50 -33.01
CA LEU A 413 16.26 6.30 -31.99
C LEU A 413 17.41 7.13 -32.56
N TYR A 414 18.38 6.52 -33.25
CA TYR A 414 19.52 7.21 -33.84
C TYR A 414 19.14 8.24 -34.92
N SER A 415 17.93 8.15 -35.49
CA SER A 415 17.47 9.09 -36.51
C SER A 415 16.68 10.28 -35.96
N ARG A 416 16.28 10.28 -34.68
CA ARG A 416 15.51 11.36 -34.04
C ARG A 416 16.12 11.88 -32.74
N TYR A 417 16.95 11.08 -32.07
CA TYR A 417 17.51 11.39 -30.76
C TYR A 417 19.03 11.33 -30.80
N HIS A 418 19.66 12.11 -29.94
CA HIS A 418 21.09 11.97 -29.66
C HIS A 418 21.29 10.81 -28.67
N VAL A 419 21.50 9.60 -29.19
CA VAL A 419 21.77 8.42 -28.38
C VAL A 419 23.20 8.52 -27.85
N CYS A 420 23.34 8.86 -26.57
CA CYS A 420 24.64 9.04 -25.92
C CYS A 420 25.43 7.73 -25.78
N ASP A 421 24.75 6.66 -25.38
CA ASP A 421 25.35 5.33 -25.17
C ASP A 421 24.28 4.23 -25.24
N VAL A 422 24.72 2.97 -25.33
CA VAL A 422 23.89 1.77 -25.19
C VAL A 422 24.64 0.76 -24.31
N ILE A 423 24.23 0.64 -23.05
CA ILE A 423 24.99 -0.12 -22.05
C ILE A 423 24.41 -1.53 -21.94
N ASN A 424 25.20 -2.55 -22.25
CA ASN A 424 24.79 -3.95 -22.06
C ASN A 424 24.93 -4.36 -20.58
N ILE A 425 23.86 -4.92 -20.01
CA ILE A 425 23.80 -5.33 -18.61
C ILE A 425 23.54 -6.83 -18.54
N ASN A 426 24.47 -7.55 -17.91
CA ASN A 426 24.33 -8.99 -17.69
C ASN A 426 23.26 -9.27 -16.63
N GLY A 427 22.16 -9.90 -17.04
CA GLY A 427 21.01 -10.20 -16.19
C GLY A 427 21.34 -11.19 -15.08
N ALA A 428 22.14 -12.21 -15.38
CA ALA A 428 22.53 -13.22 -14.39
C ALA A 428 23.31 -12.63 -13.20
N LYS A 429 24.14 -11.62 -13.45
CA LYS A 429 24.93 -10.94 -12.41
C LYS A 429 24.12 -9.90 -11.63
N LEU A 430 23.29 -9.11 -12.32
CA LEU A 430 22.70 -7.90 -11.74
C LEU A 430 21.19 -8.00 -11.46
N TYR A 431 20.46 -8.87 -12.15
CA TYR A 431 19.02 -9.03 -11.99
C TYR A 431 18.60 -10.35 -11.31
N SER A 432 19.55 -11.25 -11.02
CA SER A 432 19.24 -12.56 -10.43
C SER A 432 18.54 -12.46 -9.08
N ARG A 433 18.83 -11.40 -8.31
CA ARG A 433 18.14 -11.07 -7.04
C ARG A 433 16.73 -10.52 -7.21
N GLN A 434 16.43 -9.98 -8.40
CA GLN A 434 15.10 -9.56 -8.83
C GLN A 434 14.35 -10.67 -9.56
N GLY A 435 14.87 -11.91 -9.47
CA GLY A 435 14.25 -13.10 -10.01
C GLY A 435 14.45 -13.30 -11.49
N THR A 436 15.40 -12.64 -12.17
CA THR A 436 15.67 -12.89 -13.59
C THR A 436 17.14 -12.94 -13.95
N SER A 437 17.49 -13.81 -14.91
CA SER A 437 18.84 -13.91 -15.47
C SER A 437 18.92 -13.30 -16.88
N PHE A 438 17.86 -12.62 -17.29
CA PHE A 438 17.71 -12.11 -18.65
C PHE A 438 18.55 -10.86 -18.85
N ASP A 439 19.38 -10.85 -19.88
CA ASP A 439 20.18 -9.68 -20.21
C ASP A 439 19.29 -8.51 -20.61
N VAL A 440 19.65 -7.32 -20.15
CA VAL A 440 18.96 -6.07 -20.45
C VAL A 440 19.97 -5.04 -20.95
N ARG A 441 19.44 -3.89 -21.38
CA ARG A 441 20.22 -2.73 -21.79
C ARG A 441 19.65 -1.49 -21.17
N LEU A 442 20.50 -0.51 -20.95
CA LEU A 442 20.14 0.86 -20.57
C LEU A 442 20.49 1.83 -21.69
#